data_AF-A0A284RM69-F1
#
_entry.id   AF-A0A284RM69-F1
#
_cell.length_a   1.000
_cell.length_b   1.000
_cell.length_c   1.000
_cell.angle_alpha   90.00
_cell.angle_beta   90.00
_cell.angle_gamma   90.00
#
_symmetry.space_group_name_H-M   'P 1'
#
loop_
_entity.id
_entity.type
_entity.pdbx_description
1 polymer ?
#
loop_
_entity_poly.entity_id
_entity_poly.type
_entity_poly.pdbx_seq_one_letter_code
_entity_poly.pdbx_strand_id
1 'polypeptide(L)'
;MATDIDPPSYPSNSPHIPSAGSDFDLPAYTQHTGPGDDVSTLSTHHRYEIYTSKRKAWATLALQSRAISADRIPLFWQGDNIAGSLTLDIDKEDSIKMIEITMQGKLLTGQSSDSWVFLEETKVLWVRGMGNPRVSSSSFNEDYRGKMVGKYVWDFSLPIPAQVIAPPGSSSSMNSQGSGPFRLPQTVLERNIRAGIQYELFVSIKRSRFHSTSRIQTMFGYVPLIRPDAPSLLRQLAYQENSPLLGPDADPDGWQRVSSFTVKGTVFKDREVQVNCVVSLAKPLCYTRGTVIPCFITLTSADTQALNLLAIPSCIPIRLRRHVTDYSPDFAPNSPTKFRQPNIMNIPKRWKVTSEDLGTGVWWPVREDGQEHSKRLNGEIKLSQNLKSTCVIGNFMVQYSVVVLPFSATAFVSKDSEEPLAEFDVEIATAYASGPRPLTYA
;
A
#
# COMPACT_ATOMS: atom_id res chain seq x y z
N MET A 1 26.64 35.49 59.73
CA MET A 1 25.25 35.11 60.04
C MET A 1 24.83 34.04 59.05
N ALA A 2 24.95 32.77 59.45
CA ALA A 2 24.38 31.62 58.77
C ALA A 2 24.20 30.57 59.87
N THR A 3 22.96 30.20 60.14
CA THR A 3 22.58 29.18 61.13
C THR A 3 22.46 27.85 60.43
N ASP A 4 23.36 26.92 60.75
CA ASP A 4 23.17 25.48 60.53
C ASP A 4 22.06 24.98 61.45
N ILE A 5 21.08 24.29 60.89
CA ILE A 5 20.02 23.59 61.64
C ILE A 5 20.19 22.10 61.33
N ASP A 6 20.53 21.34 62.37
CA ASP A 6 20.58 19.88 62.36
C ASP A 6 19.19 19.26 62.09
N PRO A 7 19.10 18.12 61.38
CA PRO A 7 17.86 17.41 61.17
C PRO A 7 17.41 16.64 62.44
N PRO A 8 16.12 16.64 62.80
CA PRO A 8 15.63 15.89 63.95
C PRO A 8 15.54 14.38 63.69
N SER A 9 15.88 13.60 64.72
CA SER A 9 15.82 12.13 64.77
C SER A 9 14.47 11.62 65.28
N TYR A 10 14.00 10.50 64.70
CA TYR A 10 12.66 9.91 64.85
C TYR A 10 12.41 9.16 66.17
N PRO A 11 11.13 9.06 66.62
CA PRO A 11 10.67 7.95 67.44
C PRO A 11 10.16 6.78 66.58
N SER A 12 10.71 5.60 66.83
CA SER A 12 10.30 4.29 66.34
C SER A 12 9.00 3.84 67.01
N ASN A 13 7.93 3.64 66.25
CA ASN A 13 6.81 2.78 66.64
C ASN A 13 6.31 2.01 65.41
N SER A 14 6.66 0.72 65.38
CA SER A 14 6.19 -0.26 64.40
C SER A 14 4.83 -0.83 64.81
N PRO A 15 3.86 -0.91 63.90
CA PRO A 15 2.81 -1.91 63.96
C PRO A 15 3.17 -3.11 63.08
N HIS A 16 2.92 -4.30 63.62
CA HIS A 16 3.20 -5.63 63.07
C HIS A 16 2.73 -5.84 61.62
N ILE A 17 3.61 -6.50 60.87
CA ILE A 17 3.38 -7.11 59.55
C ILE A 17 2.60 -8.43 59.72
N PRO A 18 1.47 -8.65 59.03
CA PRO A 18 1.06 -9.98 58.60
C PRO A 18 1.71 -10.30 57.25
N SER A 19 2.35 -11.47 57.20
CA SER A 19 3.09 -12.00 56.06
C SER A 19 2.19 -12.27 54.84
N ALA A 20 2.72 -11.91 53.67
CA ALA A 20 2.53 -12.48 52.34
C ALA A 20 1.20 -13.20 52.00
N GLY A 21 0.36 -12.50 51.23
CA GLY A 21 -0.59 -13.07 50.28
C GLY A 21 -0.67 -12.13 49.09
N SER A 22 -0.01 -12.48 48.00
CA SER A 22 -0.08 -11.78 46.71
C SER A 22 -1.51 -11.78 46.19
N ASP A 23 -2.10 -10.61 45.96
CA ASP A 23 -3.15 -10.37 44.96
C ASP A 23 -3.40 -8.85 44.89
N PHE A 24 -2.51 -8.13 44.18
CA PHE A 24 -2.86 -6.84 43.62
C PHE A 24 -3.40 -7.09 42.21
N ASP A 25 -4.67 -7.45 42.13
CA ASP A 25 -5.42 -7.41 40.88
C ASP A 25 -5.51 -5.95 40.43
N LEU A 26 -4.62 -5.58 39.50
CA LEU A 26 -4.79 -4.38 38.70
C LEU A 26 -6.13 -4.49 37.96
N PRO A 27 -6.92 -3.41 37.86
CA PRO A 27 -8.15 -3.47 37.09
C PRO A 27 -7.81 -3.94 35.68
N ALA A 28 -8.45 -5.04 35.26
CA ALA A 28 -8.29 -5.58 33.93
C ALA A 28 -8.50 -4.43 32.94
N TYR A 29 -7.47 -4.10 32.17
CA TYR A 29 -7.66 -3.26 31.00
C TYR A 29 -8.68 -3.99 30.14
N THR A 30 -9.91 -3.50 30.12
CA THR A 30 -10.90 -3.89 29.14
C THR A 30 -10.25 -3.60 27.80
N GLN A 31 -9.76 -4.65 27.13
CA GLN A 31 -9.45 -4.56 25.72
C GLN A 31 -10.77 -4.18 25.06
N HIS A 32 -10.96 -2.89 24.83
CA HIS A 32 -11.90 -2.44 23.84
C HIS A 32 -11.38 -3.00 22.53
N THR A 33 -11.89 -4.18 22.16
CA THR A 33 -11.90 -4.67 20.80
C THR A 33 -12.69 -3.67 19.98
N GLY A 34 -12.00 -2.60 19.57
CA GLY A 34 -12.45 -1.78 18.46
C GLY A 34 -12.48 -2.66 17.20
N PRO A 35 -13.38 -2.37 16.25
CA PRO A 35 -13.37 -3.05 14.96
C PRO A 35 -12.14 -2.57 14.17
N GLY A 36 -11.00 -3.24 14.31
CA GLY A 36 -9.77 -2.78 13.65
C GLY A 36 -8.50 -3.61 13.82
N ASP A 37 -8.40 -4.48 14.83
CA ASP A 37 -7.27 -5.41 15.00
C ASP A 37 -7.66 -6.86 14.69
N ASP A 38 -8.55 -7.05 13.72
CA ASP A 38 -8.73 -8.37 13.12
C ASP A 38 -7.52 -8.60 12.21
N VAL A 39 -6.41 -9.08 12.78
CA VAL A 39 -5.38 -9.78 12.01
C VAL A 39 -6.07 -11.04 11.50
N SER A 40 -6.87 -10.90 10.45
CA SER A 40 -7.56 -12.00 9.79
C SER A 40 -6.51 -13.07 9.55
N THR A 41 -6.59 -14.17 10.27
CA THR A 41 -5.78 -15.34 9.97
C THR A 41 -6.16 -15.83 8.57
N LEU A 42 -5.30 -16.61 7.94
CA LEU A 42 -5.60 -17.23 6.63
C LEU A 42 -6.77 -18.22 6.83
N SER A 43 -8.01 -17.74 6.79
CA SER A 43 -9.21 -18.47 7.21
C SER A 43 -10.05 -18.95 6.03
N THR A 44 -9.96 -18.26 4.90
CA THR A 44 -10.78 -18.57 3.72
C THR A 44 -10.12 -19.65 2.87
N HIS A 45 -10.87 -20.71 2.61
CA HIS A 45 -10.41 -21.86 1.85
C HIS A 45 -10.86 -21.78 0.40
N HIS A 46 -9.91 -21.94 -0.53
CA HIS A 46 -10.17 -21.98 -1.97
C HIS A 46 -9.85 -23.36 -2.53
N ARG A 47 -10.58 -23.78 -3.56
CA ARG A 47 -10.42 -25.08 -4.23
C ARG A 47 -10.44 -24.91 -5.74
N TYR A 48 -9.45 -25.48 -6.41
CA TYR A 48 -9.31 -25.47 -7.87
C TYR A 48 -9.11 -26.90 -8.37
N GLU A 49 -9.91 -27.32 -9.34
CA GLU A 49 -10.01 -28.72 -9.73
C GLU A 49 -9.84 -28.93 -11.24
N ILE A 50 -9.21 -30.06 -11.61
CA ILE A 50 -9.23 -30.57 -12.98
C ILE A 50 -10.09 -31.83 -13.00
N TYR A 51 -11.02 -31.85 -13.95
CA TYR A 51 -11.94 -32.97 -14.14
C TYR A 51 -11.48 -33.89 -15.26
N THR A 52 -11.78 -35.18 -15.09
CA THR A 52 -11.73 -36.17 -16.17
C THR A 52 -12.91 -35.96 -17.13
N SER A 53 -12.90 -36.65 -18.28
CA SER A 53 -14.06 -36.68 -19.19
C SER A 53 -15.36 -37.17 -18.53
N LYS A 54 -15.25 -37.94 -17.44
CA LYS A 54 -16.37 -38.41 -16.63
C LYS A 54 -16.83 -37.43 -15.55
N ARG A 55 -16.36 -36.17 -15.60
CA ARG A 55 -16.64 -35.12 -14.59
C ARG A 55 -16.23 -35.47 -13.15
N LYS A 56 -15.33 -36.45 -12.97
CA LYS A 56 -14.68 -36.72 -11.68
C LYS A 56 -13.43 -35.85 -11.56
N ALA A 57 -13.29 -35.09 -10.48
CA ALA A 57 -12.06 -34.35 -10.18
C ALA A 57 -10.93 -35.35 -9.91
N TRP A 58 -9.81 -35.24 -10.63
CA TRP A 58 -8.63 -36.10 -10.43
C TRP A 58 -7.44 -35.33 -9.88
N ALA A 59 -7.48 -33.99 -9.92
CA ALA A 59 -6.49 -33.13 -9.31
C ALA A 59 -7.18 -31.94 -8.64
N THR A 60 -6.78 -31.63 -7.41
CA THR A 60 -7.36 -30.56 -6.59
C THR A 60 -6.24 -29.78 -5.90
N LEU A 61 -6.20 -28.48 -6.13
CA LEU A 61 -5.38 -27.53 -5.38
C LEU A 61 -6.27 -26.85 -4.33
N ALA A 62 -5.92 -26.98 -3.07
CA ALA A 62 -6.56 -26.28 -1.96
C ALA A 62 -5.62 -25.21 -1.39
N LEU A 63 -6.12 -24.02 -1.12
CA LEU A 63 -5.37 -22.88 -0.57
C LEU A 63 -6.10 -22.25 0.62
N GLN A 64 -5.35 -21.67 1.54
CA GLN A 64 -5.88 -20.78 2.60
C GLN A 64 -5.45 -19.35 2.33
N SER A 65 -6.36 -18.38 2.48
CA SER A 65 -6.08 -16.96 2.19
C SER A 65 -6.87 -16.00 3.09
N ARG A 66 -6.59 -14.69 2.97
CA ARG A 66 -7.29 -13.58 3.64
C ARG A 66 -8.49 -13.05 2.86
N ALA A 67 -8.93 -13.74 1.81
CA ALA A 67 -10.10 -13.31 1.07
C ALA A 67 -11.34 -13.30 1.97
N ILE A 68 -12.28 -12.37 1.76
CA ILE A 68 -13.51 -12.27 2.58
C ILE A 68 -14.41 -13.51 2.38
N SER A 69 -14.30 -14.16 1.23
CA SER A 69 -15.12 -15.33 0.86
C SER A 69 -14.46 -16.14 -0.25
N ALA A 70 -14.84 -17.42 -0.37
CA ALA A 70 -14.20 -18.38 -1.27
C ALA A 70 -14.45 -18.11 -2.78
N ASP A 71 -15.48 -17.33 -3.11
CA ASP A 71 -15.80 -16.87 -4.48
C ASP A 71 -14.91 -15.71 -4.94
N ARG A 72 -14.18 -15.07 -4.03
CA ARG A 72 -13.17 -14.05 -4.35
C ARG A 72 -11.83 -14.70 -4.66
N ILE A 73 -10.99 -13.97 -5.38
CA ILE A 73 -9.60 -14.39 -5.58
C ILE A 73 -8.89 -14.50 -4.22
N PRO A 74 -8.01 -15.50 -4.02
CA PRO A 74 -7.19 -15.60 -2.83
C PRO A 74 -6.43 -14.30 -2.58
N LEU A 75 -6.35 -13.86 -1.32
CA LEU A 75 -5.66 -12.62 -0.94
C LEU A 75 -4.53 -12.94 0.04
N PHE A 76 -3.34 -12.42 -0.25
CA PHE A 76 -2.15 -12.54 0.58
C PHE A 76 -1.53 -11.17 0.83
N TRP A 77 -1.00 -10.98 2.02
CA TRP A 77 -0.25 -9.79 2.40
C TRP A 77 1.25 -10.12 2.46
N GLN A 78 2.09 -9.09 2.43
CA GLN A 78 3.53 -9.28 2.62
C GLN A 78 3.81 -10.00 3.94
N GLY A 79 4.66 -11.03 3.88
CA GLY A 79 4.98 -11.89 5.02
C GLY A 79 4.10 -13.13 5.14
N ASP A 80 2.99 -13.21 4.40
CA ASP A 80 2.24 -14.45 4.29
C ASP A 80 3.02 -15.50 3.48
N ASN A 81 2.76 -16.77 3.80
CA ASN A 81 3.07 -17.89 2.94
C ASN A 81 1.82 -18.30 2.16
N ILE A 82 2.00 -18.69 0.90
CA ILE A 82 0.98 -19.43 0.17
C ILE A 82 1.06 -20.89 0.64
N ALA A 83 0.18 -21.24 1.56
CA ALA A 83 0.07 -22.59 2.13
C ALA A 83 -1.17 -23.31 1.60
N GLY A 84 -1.05 -24.62 1.41
CA GLY A 84 -2.11 -25.43 0.85
C GLY A 84 -1.71 -26.87 0.62
N SER A 85 -2.57 -27.58 -0.12
CA SER A 85 -2.32 -28.97 -0.49
C SER A 85 -2.72 -29.24 -1.93
N LEU A 86 -1.96 -30.13 -2.58
CA LEU A 86 -2.30 -30.73 -3.85
C LEU A 86 -2.77 -32.17 -3.60
N THR A 87 -4.00 -32.48 -3.96
CA THR A 87 -4.52 -33.85 -3.96
C THR A 87 -4.66 -34.36 -5.38
N LEU A 88 -4.14 -35.56 -5.65
CA LEU A 88 -4.42 -36.30 -6.87
C LEU A 88 -5.25 -37.55 -6.54
N ASP A 89 -6.31 -37.81 -7.30
CA ASP A 89 -7.12 -39.03 -7.25
C ASP A 89 -7.10 -39.69 -8.64
N ILE A 90 -6.19 -40.64 -8.80
CA ILE A 90 -5.82 -41.21 -10.10
C ILE A 90 -6.49 -42.57 -10.28
N ASP A 91 -7.59 -42.62 -11.04
CA ASP A 91 -8.36 -43.87 -11.26
C ASP A 91 -7.59 -44.93 -12.06
N LYS A 92 -6.73 -44.49 -12.98
CA LYS A 92 -5.97 -45.35 -13.89
C LYS A 92 -4.50 -44.95 -13.83
N GLU A 93 -3.62 -45.94 -13.90
CA GLU A 93 -2.18 -45.73 -13.88
C GLU A 93 -1.71 -44.54 -14.74
N ASP A 94 -1.08 -43.55 -14.11
CA ASP A 94 -0.58 -42.34 -14.76
C ASP A 94 0.95 -42.25 -14.63
N SER A 95 1.62 -41.94 -15.73
CA SER A 95 3.10 -41.88 -15.83
C SER A 95 3.64 -40.49 -15.49
N ILE A 96 3.23 -39.97 -14.33
CA ILE A 96 3.68 -38.68 -13.79
C ILE A 96 5.19 -38.76 -13.51
N LYS A 97 5.94 -37.75 -13.96
CA LYS A 97 7.39 -37.67 -13.76
C LYS A 97 7.80 -36.59 -12.75
N MET A 98 6.98 -35.55 -12.63
CA MET A 98 7.29 -34.36 -11.84
C MET A 98 6.04 -33.55 -11.58
N ILE A 99 5.94 -33.02 -10.36
CA ILE A 99 4.91 -32.14 -9.88
C ILE A 99 5.60 -30.92 -9.28
N GLU A 100 5.29 -29.75 -9.82
CA GLU A 100 5.85 -28.47 -9.39
C GLU A 100 4.72 -27.48 -9.15
N ILE A 101 4.91 -26.60 -8.17
CA ILE A 101 4.07 -25.43 -7.95
C ILE A 101 4.90 -24.18 -8.17
N THR A 102 4.36 -23.25 -8.96
CA THR A 102 5.04 -22.02 -9.35
C THR A 102 4.17 -20.82 -9.03
N MET A 103 4.76 -19.85 -8.36
CA MET A 103 4.23 -18.51 -8.15
C MET A 103 4.87 -17.56 -9.16
N GLN A 104 4.06 -16.74 -9.82
CA GLN A 104 4.51 -15.84 -10.86
C GLN A 104 3.89 -14.44 -10.68
N GLY A 105 4.70 -13.40 -10.81
CA GLY A 105 4.26 -12.00 -10.84
C GLY A 105 4.56 -11.37 -12.19
N LYS A 106 3.56 -10.70 -12.77
CA LYS A 106 3.58 -10.16 -14.14
C LYS A 106 3.16 -8.70 -14.16
N LEU A 107 3.88 -7.90 -14.92
CA LEU A 107 3.42 -6.60 -15.41
C LEU A 107 2.75 -6.82 -16.77
N LEU A 108 1.47 -6.48 -16.85
CA LEU A 108 0.67 -6.51 -18.08
C LEU A 108 0.76 -5.13 -18.75
N THR A 109 0.99 -5.08 -20.06
CA THR A 109 0.97 -3.84 -20.85
C THR A 109 -0.14 -3.88 -21.90
N GLY A 110 -0.94 -2.83 -21.98
CA GLY A 110 -2.24 -2.84 -22.65
C GLY A 110 -2.26 -2.82 -24.17
N GLN A 111 -1.14 -3.06 -24.85
CA GLN A 111 -1.07 -2.99 -26.33
C GLN A 111 -0.50 -4.24 -27.00
N SER A 112 0.02 -5.21 -26.25
CA SER A 112 0.38 -6.53 -26.79
C SER A 112 0.06 -7.60 -25.75
N SER A 113 0.03 -8.87 -26.18
CA SER A 113 0.06 -10.01 -25.27
C SER A 113 1.37 -10.11 -24.47
N ASP A 114 2.26 -9.11 -24.56
CA ASP A 114 3.49 -9.11 -23.79
C ASP A 114 3.17 -8.81 -22.32
N SER A 115 3.60 -9.74 -21.49
CA SER A 115 3.67 -9.55 -20.05
C SER A 115 5.12 -9.67 -19.65
N TRP A 116 5.59 -8.76 -18.81
CA TRP A 116 6.92 -8.89 -18.22
C TRP A 116 6.82 -9.66 -16.90
N VAL A 117 7.44 -10.84 -16.83
CA VAL A 117 7.54 -11.64 -15.60
C VAL A 117 8.66 -11.07 -14.74
N PHE A 118 8.30 -10.45 -13.61
CA PHE A 118 9.26 -9.88 -12.66
C PHE A 118 9.50 -10.79 -11.44
N LEU A 119 8.67 -11.81 -11.26
CA LEU A 119 8.74 -12.79 -10.17
C LEU A 119 8.42 -14.17 -10.75
N GLU A 120 9.27 -15.15 -10.51
CA GLU A 120 8.99 -16.56 -10.79
C GLU A 120 9.70 -17.42 -9.73
N GLU A 121 8.90 -18.06 -8.87
CA GLU A 121 9.38 -18.91 -7.78
C GLU A 121 8.74 -20.28 -7.93
N THR A 122 9.57 -21.34 -8.01
CA THR A 122 9.09 -22.71 -8.24
C THR A 122 9.55 -23.65 -7.14
N LYS A 123 8.62 -24.46 -6.61
CA LYS A 123 8.88 -25.53 -5.67
C LYS A 123 8.49 -26.88 -6.28
N VAL A 124 9.42 -27.82 -6.26
CA VAL A 124 9.15 -29.22 -6.62
C VAL A 124 8.39 -29.88 -5.46
N LEU A 125 7.17 -30.34 -5.71
CA LEU A 125 6.39 -31.12 -4.74
C LEU A 125 6.76 -32.61 -4.81
N TRP A 126 7.03 -33.11 -6.01
CA TRP A 126 7.50 -34.46 -6.22
C TRP A 126 8.22 -34.60 -7.56
N VAL A 127 9.26 -35.44 -7.60
CA VAL A 127 9.92 -35.91 -8.82
C VAL A 127 10.33 -37.37 -8.61
N ARG A 128 10.50 -38.15 -9.69
CA ARG A 128 10.85 -39.58 -9.59
C ARG A 128 12.04 -39.88 -8.67
N GLY A 129 13.06 -39.03 -8.66
CA GLY A 129 14.23 -39.19 -7.78
C GLY A 129 13.93 -39.05 -6.29
N MET A 130 12.74 -38.58 -5.91
CA MET A 130 12.27 -38.56 -4.51
C MET A 130 11.69 -39.90 -4.06
N GLY A 131 11.66 -40.92 -4.93
CA GLY A 131 11.14 -42.25 -4.61
C GLY A 131 9.60 -42.32 -4.60
N ASN A 132 9.08 -43.41 -4.02
CA ASN A 132 7.64 -43.68 -3.99
C ASN A 132 6.91 -42.66 -3.10
N PRO A 133 5.96 -41.86 -3.62
CA PRO A 133 5.27 -40.82 -2.85
C PRO A 133 4.37 -41.34 -1.71
N ARG A 134 4.19 -42.65 -1.56
CA ARG A 134 3.43 -43.27 -0.46
C ARG A 134 4.27 -43.69 0.74
N VAL A 135 5.60 -43.70 0.60
CA VAL A 135 6.48 -44.24 1.64
C VAL A 135 7.32 -43.09 2.19
N SER A 136 7.07 -42.72 3.44
CA SER A 136 7.70 -41.56 4.09
C SER A 136 9.14 -41.79 4.57
N SER A 137 9.80 -42.89 4.19
CA SER A 137 11.11 -43.23 4.76
C SER A 137 12.02 -44.06 3.84
N SER A 138 13.24 -43.55 3.68
CA SER A 138 14.51 -44.31 3.61
C SER A 138 14.76 -45.25 2.43
N SER A 139 14.41 -44.86 1.21
CA SER A 139 15.06 -45.40 0.00
C SER A 139 15.44 -44.25 -0.93
N PHE A 140 16.22 -43.29 -0.41
CA PHE A 140 16.73 -42.12 -1.15
C PHE A 140 17.66 -42.48 -2.33
N ASN A 141 17.79 -43.76 -2.68
CA ASN A 141 18.72 -44.26 -3.69
C ASN A 141 18.05 -44.95 -4.89
N GLU A 142 16.71 -45.02 -4.97
CA GLU A 142 16.04 -45.59 -6.15
C GLU A 142 14.99 -44.63 -6.74
N ASP A 143 15.19 -44.28 -8.00
CA ASP A 143 14.21 -43.57 -8.82
C ASP A 143 12.89 -44.34 -8.85
N TYR A 144 11.78 -43.66 -8.58
CA TYR A 144 10.46 -44.25 -8.79
C TYR A 144 10.19 -44.43 -10.29
N ARG A 145 10.24 -45.68 -10.74
CA ARG A 145 9.95 -46.08 -12.14
C ARG A 145 8.51 -46.53 -12.38
N GLY A 146 7.70 -46.62 -11.32
CA GLY A 146 6.30 -47.02 -11.40
C GLY A 146 5.38 -45.96 -11.98
N LYS A 147 4.09 -46.33 -12.15
CA LYS A 147 3.01 -45.41 -12.48
C LYS A 147 2.18 -45.14 -11.25
N MET A 148 1.66 -43.92 -11.13
CA MET A 148 0.81 -43.52 -10.01
C MET A 148 -0.63 -44.00 -10.21
N VAL A 149 -1.25 -44.53 -9.17
CA VAL A 149 -2.66 -44.94 -9.17
C VAL A 149 -3.22 -44.85 -7.75
N GLY A 150 -4.42 -44.30 -7.61
CA GLY A 150 -5.09 -44.01 -6.34
C GLY A 150 -4.84 -42.58 -5.84
N LYS A 151 -5.04 -42.37 -4.53
CA LYS A 151 -4.95 -41.05 -3.91
C LYS A 151 -3.53 -40.70 -3.48
N TYR A 152 -3.14 -39.45 -3.68
CA TYR A 152 -1.88 -38.85 -3.25
C TYR A 152 -2.13 -37.41 -2.76
N VAL A 153 -1.38 -36.98 -1.75
CA VAL A 153 -1.49 -35.64 -1.17
C VAL A 153 -0.09 -35.08 -0.94
N TRP A 154 0.14 -33.84 -1.36
CA TRP A 154 1.35 -33.08 -1.07
C TRP A 154 0.97 -31.75 -0.45
N ASP A 155 1.35 -31.56 0.80
CA ASP A 155 1.24 -30.26 1.46
C ASP A 155 2.40 -29.37 1.04
N PHE A 156 2.13 -28.07 0.96
CA PHE A 156 3.15 -27.09 0.64
C PHE A 156 2.93 -25.78 1.38
N SER A 157 4.04 -25.06 1.48
CA SER A 157 4.10 -23.67 1.92
C SER A 157 5.18 -23.02 1.06
N LEU A 158 4.83 -21.90 0.41
CA LEU A 158 5.72 -21.07 -0.39
C LEU A 158 5.78 -19.67 0.23
N PRO A 159 6.95 -19.19 0.69
CA PRO A 159 7.06 -17.82 1.15
C PRO A 159 6.92 -16.84 -0.03
N ILE A 160 6.18 -15.75 0.17
CA ILE A 160 6.13 -14.67 -0.81
C ILE A 160 7.34 -13.74 -0.55
N PRO A 161 8.25 -13.56 -1.53
CA PRO A 161 9.42 -12.71 -1.32
C PRO A 161 8.98 -11.25 -1.17
N ALA A 162 9.58 -10.52 -0.23
CA ALA A 162 9.25 -9.10 -0.03
C ALA A 162 9.75 -8.20 -1.18
N GLN A 163 10.82 -8.63 -1.84
CA GLN A 163 11.50 -7.91 -2.90
C GLN A 163 11.92 -8.86 -4.02
N VAL A 164 12.07 -8.31 -5.23
CA VAL A 164 12.60 -9.00 -6.40
C VAL A 164 13.71 -8.18 -7.02
N ILE A 165 14.69 -8.87 -7.60
CA ILE A 165 15.69 -8.24 -8.45
C ILE A 165 15.16 -8.37 -9.88
N ALA A 166 14.80 -7.25 -10.49
CA ALA A 166 14.31 -7.26 -11.87
C ALA A 166 15.39 -7.85 -12.80
N PRO A 167 15.12 -8.95 -13.55
CA PRO A 167 16.10 -9.54 -14.44
C PRO A 167 16.48 -8.55 -15.56
N PRO A 168 17.77 -8.28 -15.80
CA PRO A 168 18.22 -7.50 -16.95
C PRO A 168 17.67 -8.06 -18.27
N GLY A 169 17.19 -7.21 -19.19
CA GLY A 169 16.88 -7.61 -20.56
C GLY A 169 15.60 -8.42 -20.79
N SER A 170 14.72 -8.53 -19.78
CA SER A 170 13.41 -9.21 -19.92
C SER A 170 12.30 -8.31 -20.49
N SER A 171 12.60 -7.03 -20.71
CA SER A 171 11.99 -6.22 -21.76
C SER A 171 13.11 -5.72 -22.68
N SER A 172 12.84 -5.63 -23.99
CA SER A 172 13.78 -5.07 -24.99
C SER A 172 14.22 -3.63 -24.69
N SER A 173 13.59 -2.98 -23.70
CA SER A 173 13.85 -1.61 -23.26
C SER A 173 14.62 -1.47 -21.94
N MET A 174 14.90 -2.54 -21.18
CA MET A 174 15.59 -2.46 -19.88
C MET A 174 17.06 -2.84 -19.98
N ASN A 175 17.92 -1.83 -19.97
CA ASN A 175 19.36 -1.97 -19.83
C ASN A 175 19.70 -2.53 -18.43
N SER A 176 20.82 -3.24 -18.32
CA SER A 176 21.38 -3.87 -17.11
C SER A 176 21.66 -2.95 -15.91
N GLN A 177 21.34 -1.65 -15.97
CA GLN A 177 21.51 -0.69 -14.87
C GLN A 177 20.25 -0.45 -14.03
N GLY A 178 19.10 -1.07 -14.37
CA GLY A 178 17.84 -0.94 -13.63
C GLY A 178 17.54 -2.08 -12.64
N SER A 179 18.51 -2.96 -12.34
CA SER A 179 18.32 -4.15 -11.50
C SER A 179 18.35 -3.84 -9.99
N GLY A 180 17.56 -2.87 -9.55
CA GLY A 180 17.37 -2.62 -8.13
C GLY A 180 16.54 -3.72 -7.46
N PRO A 181 16.69 -3.95 -6.15
CA PRO A 181 15.67 -4.68 -5.40
C PRO A 181 14.39 -3.84 -5.41
N PHE A 182 13.36 -4.30 -6.11
CA PHE A 182 12.03 -3.70 -6.09
C PHE A 182 11.19 -4.42 -5.05
N ARG A 183 10.47 -3.65 -4.22
CA ARG A 183 9.39 -4.23 -3.41
C ARG A 183 8.35 -4.84 -4.35
N LEU A 184 7.79 -5.99 -3.97
CA LEU A 184 6.65 -6.52 -4.70
C LEU A 184 5.48 -5.50 -4.71
N PRO A 185 4.99 -5.09 -5.88
CA PRO A 185 3.88 -4.15 -5.99
C PRO A 185 2.54 -4.79 -5.58
N GLN A 186 1.58 -3.98 -5.16
CA GLN A 186 0.20 -4.46 -4.98
C GLN A 186 -0.37 -4.96 -6.31
N THR A 187 -1.29 -5.94 -6.27
CA THR A 187 -2.12 -6.28 -7.44
C THR A 187 -2.94 -5.07 -7.90
N VAL A 188 -2.78 -4.71 -9.18
CA VAL A 188 -3.47 -3.59 -9.83
C VAL A 188 -4.05 -4.09 -11.15
N LEU A 189 -5.36 -4.28 -11.20
CA LEU A 189 -6.10 -4.71 -12.40
C LEU A 189 -7.33 -3.81 -12.55
N GLU A 190 -7.11 -2.58 -13.00
CA GLU A 190 -8.14 -1.55 -13.10
C GLU A 190 -8.46 -1.27 -14.58
N ARG A 191 -9.75 -1.15 -14.91
CA ARG A 191 -10.20 -1.03 -16.31
C ARG A 191 -9.70 0.23 -17.02
N ASN A 192 -9.41 1.28 -16.26
CA ASN A 192 -9.05 2.60 -16.80
C ASN A 192 -7.54 2.82 -16.89
N ILE A 193 -6.73 1.83 -16.49
CA ILE A 193 -5.27 1.87 -16.59
C ILE A 193 -4.85 0.87 -17.66
N ARG A 194 -3.94 1.29 -18.55
CA ARG A 194 -3.45 0.43 -19.65
C ARG A 194 -2.48 -0.64 -19.17
N ALA A 195 -1.86 -0.46 -18.00
CA ALA A 195 -0.93 -1.42 -17.41
C ALA A 195 -1.47 -1.94 -16.08
N GLY A 196 -1.07 -3.16 -15.72
CA GLY A 196 -1.53 -3.80 -14.50
C GLY A 196 -0.52 -4.78 -13.91
N ILE A 197 -0.66 -5.06 -12.62
CA ILE A 197 0.14 -6.03 -11.89
C ILE A 197 -0.74 -7.23 -11.56
N GLN A 198 -0.31 -8.40 -12.01
CA GLN A 198 -1.00 -9.67 -11.83
C GLN A 198 -0.09 -10.69 -11.15
N TYR A 199 -0.66 -11.47 -10.23
CA TYR A 199 0.00 -12.63 -9.64
C TYR A 199 -0.78 -13.90 -9.93
N GLU A 200 -0.07 -14.97 -10.22
CA GLU A 200 -0.60 -16.28 -10.55
C GLU A 200 0.10 -17.37 -9.74
N LEU A 201 -0.66 -18.39 -9.38
CA LEU A 201 -0.18 -19.63 -8.81
C LEU A 201 -0.63 -20.76 -9.72
N PHE A 202 0.30 -21.64 -10.10
CA PHE A 202 -0.06 -22.80 -10.89
C PHE A 202 0.73 -24.04 -10.51
N VAL A 203 0.05 -25.19 -10.59
CA VAL A 203 0.66 -26.50 -10.41
C VAL A 203 0.80 -27.16 -11.77
N SER A 204 2.01 -27.60 -12.10
CA SER A 204 2.32 -28.34 -13.32
C SER A 204 2.53 -29.81 -13.00
N ILE A 205 1.65 -30.67 -13.53
CA ILE A 205 1.74 -32.13 -13.42
C ILE A 205 2.31 -32.65 -14.73
N LYS A 206 3.63 -32.82 -14.76
CA LYS A 206 4.38 -33.22 -15.95
C LYS A 206 4.39 -34.73 -16.08
N ARG A 207 4.13 -35.23 -17.29
CA ARG A 207 4.12 -36.66 -17.62
C ARG A 207 5.30 -37.06 -18.50
N SER A 208 5.49 -38.37 -18.62
CA SER A 208 6.49 -38.97 -19.52
C SER A 208 6.16 -38.73 -21.01
N ARG A 209 7.09 -39.08 -21.90
CA ARG A 209 7.04 -38.79 -23.35
C ARG A 209 5.63 -39.03 -23.95
N PHE A 210 5.21 -38.10 -24.82
CA PHE A 210 3.94 -38.10 -25.58
C PHE A 210 2.63 -37.82 -24.81
N HIS A 211 2.68 -37.50 -23.52
CA HIS A 211 1.50 -37.04 -22.77
C HIS A 211 1.53 -35.54 -22.49
N SER A 212 0.36 -34.90 -22.52
CA SER A 212 0.22 -33.48 -22.17
C SER A 212 0.47 -33.25 -20.67
N THR A 213 1.12 -32.12 -20.38
CA THR A 213 1.21 -31.58 -19.02
C THR A 213 -0.17 -31.09 -18.61
N SER A 214 -0.65 -31.50 -17.43
CA SER A 214 -1.85 -30.90 -16.84
C SER A 214 -1.46 -29.74 -15.95
N ARG A 215 -2.26 -28.67 -15.98
CA ARG A 215 -1.99 -27.44 -15.21
C ARG A 215 -3.24 -27.00 -14.46
N ILE A 216 -3.14 -26.88 -13.14
CA ILE A 216 -4.12 -26.17 -12.32
C ILE A 216 -3.59 -24.74 -12.19
N GLN A 217 -4.39 -23.72 -12.47
CA GLN A 217 -3.96 -22.33 -12.38
C GLN A 217 -5.02 -21.48 -11.70
N THR A 218 -4.57 -20.55 -10.85
CA THR A 218 -5.40 -19.50 -10.27
C THR A 218 -4.61 -18.18 -10.20
N MET A 219 -5.34 -17.07 -10.18
CA MET A 219 -4.79 -15.77 -9.79
C MET A 219 -4.86 -15.60 -8.27
N PHE A 220 -4.06 -14.69 -7.73
CA PHE A 220 -4.21 -14.22 -6.36
C PHE A 220 -3.92 -12.71 -6.25
N GLY A 221 -4.52 -12.08 -5.26
CA GLY A 221 -4.25 -10.72 -4.86
C GLY A 221 -3.07 -10.67 -3.88
N TYR A 222 -2.18 -9.72 -4.08
CA TYR A 222 -1.08 -9.41 -3.17
C TYR A 222 -1.17 -7.96 -2.70
N VAL A 223 -0.92 -7.75 -1.41
CA VAL A 223 -0.86 -6.42 -0.77
C VAL A 223 0.49 -6.28 -0.05
N PRO A 224 1.37 -5.35 -0.47
CA PRO A 224 2.62 -5.09 0.25
C PRO A 224 2.31 -4.54 1.65
N LEU A 225 3.22 -4.70 2.61
CA LEU A 225 3.13 -4.07 3.92
C LEU A 225 3.97 -2.80 3.93
N ILE A 226 3.33 -1.66 3.68
CA ILE A 226 3.95 -0.34 3.71
C ILE A 226 3.47 0.35 4.99
N ARG A 227 4.40 0.81 5.82
CA ARG A 227 4.13 1.48 7.09
C ARG A 227 4.77 2.86 7.05
N PRO A 228 4.01 3.95 7.26
CA PRO A 228 4.59 5.27 7.47
C PRO A 228 5.40 5.32 8.76
N ASP A 229 6.33 6.26 8.83
CA ASP A 229 6.96 6.63 10.10
C ASP A 229 5.92 7.16 11.10
N ALA A 230 6.29 7.17 12.38
CA ALA A 230 5.43 7.73 13.41
C ALA A 230 5.23 9.25 13.16
N PRO A 231 4.01 9.79 13.34
CA PRO A 231 3.78 11.23 13.32
C PRO A 231 4.59 11.97 14.41
N SER A 232 4.64 13.29 14.36
CA SER A 232 5.20 14.11 15.46
C SER A 232 4.59 13.75 16.81
N LEU A 233 5.34 13.91 17.89
CA LEU A 233 4.85 13.61 19.25
C LEU A 233 3.58 14.39 19.57
N LEU A 234 3.52 15.67 19.20
CA LEU A 234 2.35 16.52 19.40
C LEU A 234 1.12 16.01 18.64
N ARG A 235 1.29 15.50 17.42
CA ARG A 235 0.20 14.86 16.67
C ARG A 235 -0.23 13.54 17.29
N GLN A 236 0.70 12.74 17.80
CA GLN A 236 0.36 11.51 18.51
C GLN A 236 -0.46 11.80 19.77
N LEU A 237 -0.08 12.80 20.57
CA LEU A 237 -0.85 13.23 21.74
C LEU A 237 -2.25 13.70 21.33
N ALA A 238 -2.36 14.50 20.26
CA ALA A 238 -3.66 14.93 19.75
C ALA A 238 -4.57 13.75 19.36
N TYR A 239 -4.02 12.72 18.73
CA TYR A 239 -4.77 11.50 18.41
C TYR A 239 -5.13 10.66 19.66
N GLN A 240 -4.27 10.60 20.67
CA GLN A 240 -4.54 9.86 21.91
C GLN A 240 -5.63 10.53 22.74
N GLU A 241 -5.60 11.85 22.82
CA GLU A 241 -6.51 12.64 23.65
C GLU A 241 -7.77 13.07 22.89
N ASN A 242 -7.89 12.72 21.60
CA ASN A 242 -8.96 13.20 20.71
C ASN A 242 -9.09 14.73 20.74
N SER A 243 -7.95 15.43 20.79
CA SER A 243 -7.88 16.89 20.83
C SER A 243 -7.58 17.47 19.43
N PRO A 244 -7.91 18.74 19.17
CA PRO A 244 -7.67 19.36 17.87
C PRO A 244 -6.19 19.32 17.45
N LEU A 245 -5.94 19.14 16.16
CA LEU A 245 -4.58 19.16 15.62
C LEU A 245 -3.93 20.54 15.79
N LEU A 246 -2.70 20.55 16.28
CA LEU A 246 -1.87 21.75 16.31
C LEU A 246 -1.41 22.10 14.89
N GLY A 247 -1.51 23.38 14.54
CA GLY A 247 -1.07 23.89 13.25
C GLY A 247 0.46 24.00 13.13
N PRO A 248 0.97 24.35 11.93
CA PRO A 248 2.42 24.40 11.64
C PRO A 248 3.24 25.33 12.54
N ASP A 249 2.63 26.34 13.15
CA ASP A 249 3.32 27.29 14.04
C ASP A 249 3.56 26.68 15.43
N ALA A 250 2.65 25.83 15.91
CA ALA A 250 2.75 25.15 17.20
C ALA A 250 3.44 23.78 17.10
N ASP A 251 3.41 23.13 15.93
CA ASP A 251 4.09 21.86 15.65
C ASP A 251 4.92 21.93 14.35
N PRO A 252 6.00 22.73 14.28
CA PRO A 252 6.78 22.89 13.06
C PRO A 252 7.40 21.57 12.56
N ASP A 253 7.73 20.65 13.47
CA ASP A 253 8.30 19.35 13.12
C ASP A 253 7.26 18.37 12.57
N GLY A 254 5.98 18.56 12.90
CA GLY A 254 4.88 17.77 12.37
C GLY A 254 4.36 18.22 11.00
N TRP A 255 4.79 19.35 10.45
CA TRP A 255 4.22 19.88 9.21
C TRP A 255 5.28 20.16 8.14
N GLN A 256 5.03 19.73 6.91
CA GLN A 256 5.80 20.13 5.74
C GLN A 256 5.15 21.36 5.12
N ARG A 257 5.82 22.52 5.24
CA ARG A 257 5.44 23.73 4.50
C ARG A 257 5.96 23.63 3.06
N VAL A 258 5.19 24.13 2.09
CA VAL A 258 5.64 24.30 0.70
C VAL A 258 6.01 25.75 0.40
N SER A 259 6.73 25.96 -0.70
CA SER A 259 6.97 27.27 -1.30
C SER A 259 5.66 28.02 -1.49
N SER A 260 5.58 29.24 -0.96
CA SER A 260 4.41 30.10 -1.09
C SER A 260 4.01 30.28 -2.56
N PHE A 261 2.71 30.26 -2.82
CA PHE A 261 2.14 30.61 -4.13
C PHE A 261 1.18 31.79 -3.98
N THR A 262 0.92 32.48 -5.09
CA THR A 262 0.04 33.66 -5.10
C THR A 262 -1.15 33.37 -5.99
N VAL A 263 -2.34 33.50 -5.43
CA VAL A 263 -3.61 33.47 -6.18
C VAL A 263 -3.82 34.85 -6.78
N LYS A 264 -4.06 34.92 -8.10
CA LYS A 264 -4.24 36.17 -8.83
C LYS A 264 -5.58 36.18 -9.55
N GLY A 265 -6.26 37.31 -9.49
CA GLY A 265 -7.51 37.45 -10.22
C GLY A 265 -8.15 38.81 -10.07
N THR A 266 -9.40 38.88 -10.47
CA THR A 266 -10.22 40.09 -10.40
C THR A 266 -11.46 39.82 -9.56
N VAL A 267 -11.66 40.63 -8.52
CA VAL A 267 -12.86 40.62 -7.67
C VAL A 267 -13.86 41.64 -8.23
N PHE A 268 -15.14 41.27 -8.30
CA PHE A 268 -16.23 42.09 -8.85
C PHE A 268 -15.98 42.67 -10.27
N LYS A 269 -15.09 42.02 -11.05
CA LYS A 269 -14.71 42.35 -12.45
C LYS A 269 -13.94 43.66 -12.66
N ASP A 270 -13.59 44.39 -11.61
CA ASP A 270 -12.89 45.68 -11.71
C ASP A 270 -11.62 45.74 -10.87
N ARG A 271 -11.58 45.05 -9.72
CA ARG A 271 -10.46 45.14 -8.77
C ARG A 271 -9.51 43.97 -8.90
N GLU A 272 -8.28 44.23 -9.31
CA GLU A 272 -7.22 43.22 -9.28
C GLU A 272 -6.77 42.94 -7.86
N VAL A 273 -6.66 41.66 -7.51
CA VAL A 273 -6.30 41.23 -6.17
C VAL A 273 -5.23 40.14 -6.23
N GLN A 274 -4.43 40.09 -5.17
CA GLN A 274 -3.43 39.06 -4.96
C GLN A 274 -3.52 38.57 -3.51
N VAL A 275 -3.54 37.25 -3.35
CA VAL A 275 -3.55 36.60 -2.03
C VAL A 275 -2.40 35.60 -1.98
N ASN A 276 -1.49 35.82 -1.03
CA ASN A 276 -0.35 34.92 -0.83
C ASN A 276 -0.79 33.76 0.05
N CYS A 277 -0.53 32.55 -0.41
CA CYS A 277 -0.96 31.32 0.23
C CYS A 277 0.25 30.45 0.60
N VAL A 278 0.18 29.86 1.78
CA VAL A 278 1.12 28.84 2.25
C VAL A 278 0.33 27.62 2.68
N VAL A 279 0.53 26.50 1.99
CA VAL A 279 -0.11 25.22 2.32
C VAL A 279 0.91 24.31 2.99
N SER A 280 0.45 23.60 4.01
CA SER A 280 1.23 22.62 4.76
C SER A 280 0.51 21.29 4.84
N LEU A 281 1.26 20.19 4.75
CA LEU A 281 0.76 18.83 4.95
C LEU A 281 1.41 18.19 6.18
N ALA A 282 0.65 17.35 6.87
CA ALA A 282 1.13 16.65 8.06
C ALA A 282 2.22 15.62 7.73
N LYS A 283 3.42 15.76 8.31
CA LYS A 283 4.48 14.76 8.23
C LYS A 283 4.16 13.48 9.05
N PRO A 284 4.68 12.31 8.63
CA PRO A 284 5.42 12.07 7.38
C PRO A 284 4.50 12.16 6.15
N LEU A 285 5.06 12.46 4.97
CA LEU A 285 4.31 12.50 3.71
C LEU A 285 3.97 11.10 3.16
N CYS A 286 3.63 10.19 4.06
CA CYS A 286 3.24 8.82 3.79
C CYS A 286 2.00 8.52 4.64
N TYR A 287 0.88 8.20 4.00
CA TYR A 287 -0.42 8.11 4.66
C TYR A 287 -1.06 6.77 4.37
N THR A 288 -1.65 6.15 5.39
CA THR A 288 -2.31 4.86 5.24
C THR A 288 -3.63 5.02 4.48
N ARG A 289 -3.89 4.20 3.46
CA ARG A 289 -5.20 4.17 2.80
C ARG A 289 -6.34 3.97 3.82
N GLY A 290 -7.49 4.58 3.60
CA GLY A 290 -8.61 4.53 4.54
C GLY A 290 -8.56 5.55 5.68
N THR A 291 -7.50 6.35 5.79
CA THR A 291 -7.39 7.44 6.78
C THR A 291 -7.61 8.81 6.14
N VAL A 292 -7.05 9.86 6.73
CA VAL A 292 -7.05 11.23 6.19
C VAL A 292 -5.63 11.75 5.99
N ILE A 293 -5.47 12.74 5.11
CA ILE A 293 -4.29 13.61 5.02
C ILE A 293 -4.65 14.95 5.67
N PRO A 294 -4.11 15.26 6.86
CA PRO A 294 -4.27 16.58 7.45
C PRO A 294 -3.53 17.65 6.65
N CYS A 295 -4.24 18.74 6.39
CA CYS A 295 -3.82 19.89 5.61
C CYS A 295 -4.01 21.17 6.42
N PHE A 296 -3.20 22.19 6.14
CA PHE A 296 -3.34 23.51 6.73
C PHE A 296 -3.01 24.56 5.67
N ILE A 297 -3.80 25.63 5.60
CA ILE A 297 -3.52 26.75 4.69
C ILE A 297 -3.58 28.08 5.43
N THR A 298 -2.60 28.92 5.17
CA THR A 298 -2.58 30.33 5.55
C THR A 298 -2.70 31.19 4.30
N LEU A 299 -3.67 32.10 4.28
CA LEU A 299 -3.88 33.10 3.26
C LEU A 299 -3.53 34.47 3.83
N THR A 300 -2.84 35.32 3.08
CA THR A 300 -2.45 36.66 3.52
C THR A 300 -2.66 37.69 2.41
N SER A 301 -3.27 38.82 2.75
CA SER A 301 -3.48 39.93 1.82
C SER A 301 -3.79 41.23 2.56
N ALA A 302 -3.37 42.35 1.98
CA ALA A 302 -3.81 43.67 2.42
C ALA A 302 -5.29 43.93 2.07
N ASP A 303 -5.84 43.25 1.05
CA ASP A 303 -7.24 43.33 0.67
C ASP A 303 -8.07 42.33 1.49
N THR A 304 -8.66 42.82 2.58
CA THR A 304 -9.46 42.01 3.52
C THR A 304 -10.73 41.45 2.89
N GLN A 305 -11.32 42.14 1.91
CA GLN A 305 -12.51 41.67 1.19
C GLN A 305 -12.16 40.49 0.28
N ALA A 306 -11.06 40.59 -0.48
CA ALA A 306 -10.57 39.50 -1.30
C ALA A 306 -10.17 38.29 -0.44
N LEU A 307 -9.51 38.56 0.69
CA LEU A 307 -9.11 37.55 1.65
C LEU A 307 -10.32 36.79 2.22
N ASN A 308 -11.36 37.51 2.67
CA ASN A 308 -12.59 36.88 3.19
C ASN A 308 -13.34 36.08 2.12
N LEU A 309 -13.35 36.56 0.87
CA LEU A 309 -13.98 35.85 -0.25
C LEU A 309 -13.24 34.56 -0.60
N LEU A 310 -11.90 34.60 -0.65
CA LEU A 310 -11.06 33.48 -1.09
C LEU A 310 -10.76 32.48 0.04
N ALA A 311 -10.94 32.87 1.30
CA ALA A 311 -10.84 31.98 2.45
C ALA A 311 -12.11 31.15 2.71
N ILE A 312 -13.16 31.28 1.88
CA ILE A 312 -14.34 30.42 1.99
C ILE A 312 -13.91 28.96 1.68
N PRO A 313 -14.20 27.99 2.57
CA PRO A 313 -13.75 26.61 2.42
C PRO A 313 -14.00 25.96 1.04
N SER A 314 -15.17 26.20 0.44
CA SER A 314 -15.54 25.64 -0.87
C SER A 314 -14.76 26.26 -2.04
N CYS A 315 -14.08 27.39 -1.82
CA CYS A 315 -13.36 28.12 -2.87
C CYS A 315 -11.92 27.63 -3.07
N ILE A 316 -11.45 26.70 -2.24
CA ILE A 316 -10.06 26.22 -2.22
C ILE A 316 -10.05 24.72 -2.57
N PRO A 317 -10.03 24.35 -3.85
CA PRO A 317 -10.07 22.95 -4.22
C PRO A 317 -8.70 22.31 -3.97
N ILE A 318 -8.63 21.41 -2.99
CA ILE A 318 -7.48 20.54 -2.75
C ILE A 318 -7.85 19.09 -3.07
N ARG A 319 -6.99 18.39 -3.81
CA ARG A 319 -7.27 17.03 -4.28
C ARG A 319 -6.10 16.10 -4.00
N LEU A 320 -6.39 14.82 -3.78
CA LEU A 320 -5.40 13.76 -3.97
C LEU A 320 -5.45 13.33 -5.43
N ARG A 321 -4.35 13.49 -6.14
CA ARG A 321 -4.14 13.07 -7.51
C ARG A 321 -3.31 11.80 -7.54
N ARG A 322 -3.73 10.81 -8.32
CA ARG A 322 -2.94 9.63 -8.63
C ARG A 322 -2.28 9.81 -9.98
N HIS A 323 -1.02 9.45 -10.07
CA HIS A 323 -0.23 9.38 -11.30
C HIS A 323 0.14 7.93 -11.55
N VAL A 324 -0.30 7.39 -12.69
CA VAL A 324 0.12 6.06 -13.13
C VAL A 324 1.00 6.22 -14.35
N THR A 325 2.23 5.74 -14.23
CA THR A 325 3.22 5.85 -15.28
C THR A 325 3.48 4.46 -15.86
N ASP A 326 3.31 4.33 -17.17
CA ASP A 326 3.61 3.12 -17.93
C ASP A 326 4.51 3.42 -19.15
N TYR A 327 5.23 2.39 -19.61
CA TYR A 327 6.07 2.49 -20.82
C TYR A 327 5.21 2.42 -22.09
N SER A 328 5.37 3.39 -23.00
CA SER A 328 4.77 3.32 -24.34
C SER A 328 5.80 2.75 -25.33
N PRO A 329 5.54 1.61 -25.99
CA PRO A 329 6.43 1.05 -27.01
C PRO A 329 6.49 1.87 -28.31
N ASP A 330 5.66 2.91 -28.46
CA ASP A 330 5.54 3.74 -29.66
C ASP A 330 6.82 4.52 -30.04
N PHE A 331 7.87 4.50 -29.21
CA PHE A 331 9.14 5.15 -29.48
C PHE A 331 10.30 4.16 -29.63
N ALA A 332 10.46 3.65 -30.86
CA ALA A 332 11.62 3.02 -31.51
C ALA A 332 12.57 2.12 -30.65
N PRO A 333 12.81 0.87 -31.08
CA PRO A 333 13.53 -0.17 -30.31
C PRO A 333 15.04 0.05 -30.08
N ASN A 334 15.66 1.12 -30.61
CA ASN A 334 17.12 1.19 -30.76
C ASN A 334 17.85 2.28 -29.96
N SER A 335 17.27 2.83 -28.89
CA SER A 335 18.06 3.72 -28.00
C SER A 335 18.11 3.22 -26.56
N PRO A 336 19.31 2.92 -26.02
CA PRO A 336 19.47 2.49 -24.64
C PRO A 336 19.20 3.67 -23.69
N THR A 337 18.01 3.74 -23.09
CA THR A 337 17.72 4.72 -22.04
C THR A 337 18.14 4.18 -20.68
N LYS A 338 19.06 4.88 -20.02
CA LYS A 338 19.44 4.59 -18.63
C LYS A 338 18.21 4.73 -17.73
N PHE A 339 17.96 3.74 -16.88
CA PHE A 339 16.97 3.83 -15.82
C PHE A 339 17.40 4.95 -14.86
N ARG A 340 16.70 6.08 -14.87
CA ARG A 340 16.74 7.07 -13.80
C ARG A 340 15.36 7.05 -13.16
N GLN A 341 15.28 7.00 -11.83
CA GLN A 341 14.02 7.27 -11.13
C GLN A 341 13.45 8.58 -11.70
N PRO A 342 12.28 8.54 -12.36
CA PRO A 342 11.68 9.75 -12.86
C PRO A 342 11.26 10.59 -11.66
N ASN A 343 11.78 11.80 -11.56
CA ASN A 343 11.09 12.86 -10.83
C ASN A 343 9.88 13.26 -11.72
N ILE A 344 8.71 13.55 -11.14
CA ILE A 344 7.48 13.90 -11.88
C ILE A 344 7.76 15.03 -12.90
N MET A 345 8.67 15.94 -12.58
CA MET A 345 9.09 17.05 -13.45
C MET A 345 10.03 16.67 -14.62
N ASN A 346 10.56 15.45 -14.67
CA ASN A 346 11.54 15.02 -15.68
C ASN A 346 11.30 13.57 -16.14
N ILE A 347 10.06 13.27 -16.51
CA ILE A 347 9.69 11.98 -17.10
C ILE A 347 10.12 11.98 -18.58
N PRO A 348 10.95 11.01 -19.04
CA PRO A 348 11.33 10.94 -20.44
C PRO A 348 10.09 10.79 -21.34
N LYS A 349 10.07 11.44 -22.52
CA LYS A 349 8.94 11.48 -23.49
C LYS A 349 8.32 10.11 -23.89
N ARG A 350 8.94 9.00 -23.51
CA ARG A 350 8.49 7.62 -23.80
C ARG A 350 7.61 7.00 -22.72
N TRP A 351 7.50 7.64 -21.57
CA TRP A 351 6.62 7.22 -20.49
C TRP A 351 5.33 8.01 -20.61
N LYS A 352 4.20 7.31 -20.57
CA LYS A 352 2.91 7.97 -20.53
C LYS A 352 2.46 7.99 -19.07
N VAL A 353 2.11 9.20 -18.64
CA VAL A 353 1.50 9.43 -17.33
C VAL A 353 0.01 9.61 -17.56
N THR A 354 -0.79 8.84 -16.84
CA THR A 354 -2.21 9.12 -16.69
C THR A 354 -2.46 9.60 -15.28
N SER A 355 -3.09 10.77 -15.16
CA SER A 355 -3.39 11.40 -13.88
C SER A 355 -4.90 11.46 -13.67
N GLU A 356 -5.33 11.22 -12.43
CA GLU A 356 -6.73 11.33 -12.05
C GLU A 356 -6.86 11.81 -10.60
N ASP A 357 -7.89 12.60 -10.32
CA ASP A 357 -8.18 13.08 -8.98
C ASP A 357 -9.08 12.05 -8.25
N LEU A 358 -8.56 11.48 -7.17
CA LEU A 358 -9.19 10.40 -6.41
C LEU A 358 -9.76 10.82 -5.06
N GLY A 359 -9.27 11.93 -4.50
CA GLY A 359 -9.67 12.44 -3.20
C GLY A 359 -9.98 13.92 -3.26
N THR A 360 -10.93 14.35 -2.44
CA THR A 360 -11.29 15.77 -2.28
C THR A 360 -11.08 16.16 -0.84
N GLY A 361 -10.37 17.26 -0.62
CA GLY A 361 -10.25 17.81 0.72
C GLY A 361 -11.37 18.74 1.08
N VAL A 362 -11.58 18.87 2.38
CA VAL A 362 -12.51 19.81 3.01
C VAL A 362 -11.71 20.73 3.91
N TRP A 363 -12.17 21.97 4.04
CA TRP A 363 -11.54 22.99 4.86
C TRP A 363 -12.51 23.52 5.92
N TRP A 364 -11.99 23.98 7.04
CA TRP A 364 -12.74 24.68 8.08
C TRP A 364 -11.86 25.72 8.79
N PRO A 365 -12.45 26.83 9.26
CA PRO A 365 -11.69 27.91 9.88
C PRO A 365 -11.04 27.51 11.20
N VAL A 366 -9.88 28.09 11.48
CA VAL A 366 -9.25 28.02 12.80
C VAL A 366 -10.02 28.96 13.76
N ARG A 367 -10.33 28.49 14.97
CA ARG A 367 -11.19 29.23 15.93
C ARG A 367 -10.56 30.54 16.43
N GLU A 368 -9.24 30.64 16.47
CA GLU A 368 -8.49 31.80 16.98
C GLU A 368 -7.78 32.58 15.86
N ASP A 369 -8.48 32.83 14.76
CA ASP A 369 -7.93 33.57 13.63
C ASP A 369 -8.07 35.10 13.87
N GLY A 370 -7.23 35.61 14.78
CA GLY A 370 -7.27 37.01 15.26
C GLY A 370 -6.50 38.02 14.42
N GLN A 371 -6.00 37.64 13.24
CA GLN A 371 -5.22 38.53 12.37
C GLN A 371 -6.09 39.13 11.26
N GLU A 372 -6.11 40.46 11.14
CA GLU A 372 -6.95 41.17 10.18
C GLU A 372 -6.58 40.88 8.71
N HIS A 373 -5.29 40.73 8.43
CA HIS A 373 -4.72 40.53 7.08
C HIS A 373 -4.29 39.08 6.80
N SER A 374 -4.74 38.13 7.61
CA SER A 374 -4.40 36.72 7.50
C SER A 374 -5.62 35.86 7.79
N LYS A 375 -5.80 34.78 7.03
CA LYS A 375 -6.82 33.77 7.28
C LYS A 375 -6.20 32.39 7.33
N ARG A 376 -6.65 31.57 8.29
CA ARG A 376 -6.12 30.23 8.53
C ARG A 376 -7.24 29.20 8.51
N LEU A 377 -7.01 28.12 7.76
CA LEU A 377 -7.95 27.00 7.68
C LEU A 377 -7.22 25.69 7.97
N ASN A 378 -7.87 24.85 8.76
CA ASN A 378 -7.54 23.42 8.84
C ASN A 378 -8.26 22.70 7.70
N GLY A 379 -7.69 21.60 7.24
CA GLY A 379 -8.33 20.77 6.24
C GLY A 379 -7.92 19.31 6.32
N GLU A 380 -8.69 18.48 5.65
CA GLU A 380 -8.44 17.03 5.57
C GLU A 380 -8.82 16.50 4.20
N ILE A 381 -8.01 15.60 3.65
CA ILE A 381 -8.35 14.82 2.46
C ILE A 381 -8.62 13.38 2.89
N LYS A 382 -9.85 12.90 2.68
CA LYS A 382 -10.22 11.52 2.99
C LYS A 382 -9.63 10.55 1.97
N LEU A 383 -8.96 9.52 2.46
CA LEU A 383 -8.36 8.46 1.65
C LEU A 383 -9.30 7.27 1.56
N SER A 384 -9.61 6.82 0.34
CA SER A 384 -10.36 5.59 0.14
C SER A 384 -9.57 4.38 0.65
N GLN A 385 -10.25 3.43 1.30
CA GLN A 385 -9.65 2.15 1.70
C GLN A 385 -9.18 1.31 0.51
N ASN A 386 -9.71 1.59 -0.69
CA ASN A 386 -9.39 0.87 -1.91
C ASN A 386 -8.20 1.45 -2.68
N LEU A 387 -7.57 2.53 -2.18
CA LEU A 387 -6.38 3.10 -2.81
C LEU A 387 -5.28 2.04 -2.95
N LYS A 388 -4.60 2.08 -4.09
CA LYS A 388 -3.43 1.25 -4.35
C LYS A 388 -2.23 1.86 -3.66
N SER A 389 -1.37 1.02 -3.09
CA SER A 389 -0.13 1.50 -2.50
C SER A 389 0.76 2.18 -3.53
N THR A 390 1.53 3.18 -3.11
CA THR A 390 2.63 3.71 -3.94
C THR A 390 3.59 2.58 -4.29
N CYS A 391 3.97 2.46 -5.56
CA CYS A 391 4.90 1.43 -6.00
C CYS A 391 5.70 1.84 -7.24
N VAL A 392 6.88 1.23 -7.36
CA VAL A 392 7.75 1.32 -8.54
C VAL A 392 8.28 -0.08 -8.84
N ILE A 393 8.10 -0.55 -10.08
CA ILE A 393 8.70 -1.79 -10.57
C ILE A 393 8.99 -1.68 -12.06
N GLY A 394 10.27 -1.81 -12.44
CA GLY A 394 10.68 -1.57 -13.83
C GLY A 394 10.09 -0.25 -14.34
N ASN A 395 9.40 -0.29 -15.49
CA ASN A 395 8.81 0.92 -16.08
C ASN A 395 7.34 1.17 -15.69
N PHE A 396 6.88 0.63 -14.56
CA PHE A 396 5.54 0.85 -14.02
C PHE A 396 5.60 1.52 -12.67
N MET A 397 4.83 2.60 -12.50
CA MET A 397 4.76 3.36 -11.26
C MET A 397 3.32 3.73 -10.92
N VAL A 398 2.99 3.66 -9.63
CA VAL A 398 1.79 4.27 -9.06
C VAL A 398 2.29 5.26 -8.02
N GLN A 399 2.07 6.54 -8.27
CA GLN A 399 2.47 7.65 -7.42
C GLN A 399 1.27 8.52 -7.09
N TYR A 400 1.38 9.33 -6.05
CA TYR A 400 0.33 10.24 -5.63
C TYR A 400 0.90 11.60 -5.33
N SER A 401 0.10 12.61 -5.59
CA SER A 401 0.37 13.96 -5.13
C SER A 401 -0.88 14.59 -4.54
N VAL A 402 -0.69 15.50 -3.59
CA VAL A 402 -1.75 16.42 -3.19
C VAL A 402 -1.60 17.67 -4.05
N VAL A 403 -2.68 18.11 -4.68
CA VAL A 403 -2.68 19.28 -5.55
C VAL A 403 -3.66 20.33 -5.04
N VAL A 404 -3.25 21.59 -5.11
CA VAL A 404 -4.14 22.74 -4.88
C VAL A 404 -4.46 23.34 -6.24
N LEU A 405 -5.73 23.33 -6.61
CA LEU A 405 -6.19 23.85 -7.90
C LEU A 405 -6.50 25.35 -7.79
N PRO A 406 -6.64 26.05 -8.92
CA PRO A 406 -7.06 27.45 -8.94
C PRO A 406 -8.33 27.69 -8.13
N PHE A 407 -8.34 28.81 -7.41
CA PHE A 407 -9.45 29.15 -6.53
C PHE A 407 -10.68 29.53 -7.36
N SER A 408 -11.87 29.20 -6.86
CA SER A 408 -13.14 29.50 -7.53
C SER A 408 -14.15 30.08 -6.56
N ALA A 409 -14.59 31.31 -6.80
CA ALA A 409 -15.62 31.98 -6.01
C ALA A 409 -16.54 32.80 -6.92
N THR A 410 -17.83 32.93 -6.57
CA THR A 410 -18.84 33.59 -7.41
C THR A 410 -18.48 35.03 -7.83
N ALA A 411 -17.73 35.75 -6.99
CA ALA A 411 -17.32 37.14 -7.23
C ALA A 411 -15.83 37.28 -7.62
N PHE A 412 -15.15 36.18 -7.93
CA PHE A 412 -13.74 36.14 -8.27
C PHE A 412 -13.53 35.47 -9.63
N VAL A 413 -12.80 36.14 -10.51
CA VAL A 413 -12.34 35.57 -11.78
C VAL A 413 -10.85 35.31 -11.68
N SER A 414 -10.46 34.04 -11.67
CA SER A 414 -9.07 33.62 -11.64
C SER A 414 -8.34 34.08 -12.91
N LYS A 415 -7.10 34.56 -12.75
CA LYS A 415 -6.12 34.76 -13.83
C LYS A 415 -5.10 33.63 -13.89
N ASP A 416 -5.16 32.70 -12.95
CA ASP A 416 -4.27 31.54 -12.89
C ASP A 416 -4.68 30.53 -13.98
N SER A 417 -3.70 29.80 -14.53
CA SER A 417 -3.96 28.69 -15.45
C SER A 417 -4.70 27.55 -14.76
N GLU A 418 -5.29 26.62 -15.51
CA GLU A 418 -5.91 25.40 -14.97
C GLU A 418 -4.92 24.42 -14.29
N GLU A 419 -3.61 24.66 -14.42
CA GLU A 419 -2.57 23.89 -13.75
C GLU A 419 -2.63 24.05 -12.21
N PRO A 420 -2.18 23.04 -11.44
CA PRO A 420 -2.08 23.16 -9.99
C PRO A 420 -1.24 24.37 -9.54
N LEU A 421 -1.74 25.11 -8.55
CA LEU A 421 -1.01 26.19 -7.88
C LEU A 421 0.08 25.67 -6.94
N ALA A 422 -0.11 24.46 -6.42
CA ALA A 422 0.86 23.73 -5.62
C ALA A 422 0.66 22.23 -5.79
N GLU A 423 1.75 21.47 -5.73
CA GLU A 423 1.76 20.00 -5.81
C GLU A 423 2.74 19.43 -4.78
N PHE A 424 2.32 18.36 -4.10
CA PHE A 424 3.06 17.71 -3.01
C PHE A 424 3.11 16.22 -3.27
N ASP A 425 4.30 15.65 -3.48
CA ASP A 425 4.44 14.20 -3.56
C ASP A 425 4.12 13.55 -2.21
N VAL A 426 3.26 12.53 -2.25
CA VAL A 426 2.88 11.75 -1.07
C VAL A 426 2.90 10.26 -1.38
N GLU A 427 3.18 9.46 -0.37
CA GLU A 427 3.08 8.01 -0.46
C GLU A 427 1.77 7.51 0.14
N ILE A 428 1.17 6.50 -0.50
CA ILE A 428 0.04 5.78 0.04
C ILE A 428 0.52 4.43 0.57
N ALA A 429 0.33 4.25 1.87
CA ALA A 429 0.70 3.06 2.62
C ALA A 429 -0.49 2.12 2.85
N THR A 430 -0.20 0.88 3.24
CA THR A 430 -1.21 -0.20 3.42
C THR A 430 -1.39 -0.61 4.87
N ALA A 431 -0.47 -0.21 5.75
CA ALA A 431 -0.55 -0.41 7.19
C ALA A 431 -0.41 0.92 7.92
N TYR A 432 -0.96 0.96 9.13
CA TYR A 432 -0.83 2.09 10.02
C TYR A 432 0.60 2.23 10.55
N ALA A 433 1.01 3.47 10.78
CA ALA A 433 2.17 3.81 11.58
C ALA A 433 2.06 3.20 12.99
N SER A 434 3.20 3.09 13.67
CA SER A 434 3.22 2.76 15.10
C SER A 434 2.61 3.91 15.92
N GLY A 435 1.97 3.58 17.03
CA GLY A 435 1.32 4.55 17.92
C GLY A 435 -0.18 4.72 17.65
N PRO A 436 -0.77 5.87 18.03
CA PRO A 436 -2.21 6.09 17.95
C PRO A 436 -2.71 6.13 16.50
N ARG A 437 -3.96 5.70 16.29
CA ARG A 437 -4.59 5.70 14.97
C ARG A 437 -4.91 7.15 14.54
N PRO A 438 -4.74 7.50 13.26
CA PRO A 438 -5.17 8.79 12.75
C PRO A 438 -6.68 9.01 12.98
N LEU A 439 -7.04 10.21 13.40
CA LEU A 439 -8.43 10.64 13.59
C LEU A 439 -8.93 11.47 12.39
N THR A 440 -10.24 11.59 12.28
CA THR A 440 -10.92 12.50 11.35
C THR A 440 -11.57 13.61 12.16
N TYR A 441 -11.38 14.86 11.76
CA TYR A 441 -11.91 16.03 12.49
C TYR A 441 -13.01 16.78 11.73
N ALA A 442 -13.20 16.45 10.45
CA ALA A 442 -14.22 17.03 9.57
C ALA A 442 -15.59 16.33 9.65
#